data_AF-A0A2D7SYZ1-F1
#
_entry.id   AF-A0A2D7SYZ1-F1
#
_cell.length_a   1.000
_cell.length_b   1.000
_cell.length_c   1.000
_cell.angle_alpha   90.00
_cell.angle_beta   90.00
_cell.angle_gamma   90.00
#
_symmetry.space_group_name_H-M   'P 1'
#
loop_
_entity.id
_entity.type
_entity.pdbx_description
1 polymer ?
#
loop_
_entity_poly.entity_id
_entity_poly.type
_entity_poly.pdbx_seq_one_letter_code
_entity_poly.pdbx_strand_id
1 'polypeptide(L)'
;MMTLTTKNSDYLGAGAGILCIIHCIITPLLFMINAELATKNTLFGLQMIGYLFLIISFFAVYKSALNTTNKIVKVLFFVFWSFLLFLILNESFGVFRIAETFTFISAFSLSALHIYNLNYCQCADENCCVSDQ
;
A
#
# COMPACT_ATOMS: atom_id res chain seq x y z
N MET A 1 -17.39 14.74 13.25
CA MET A 1 -16.19 15.44 12.70
C MET A 1 -15.01 14.47 12.58
N MET A 2 -15.16 13.34 11.86
CA MET A 2 -14.08 12.34 11.67
C MET A 2 -13.95 11.88 10.20
N THR A 3 -14.80 12.35 9.29
CA THR A 3 -14.87 11.90 7.89
C THR A 3 -13.88 12.59 6.95
N LEU A 4 -13.38 13.79 7.30
CA LEU A 4 -12.38 14.50 6.47
C LEU A 4 -10.99 13.87 6.60
N THR A 5 -10.62 13.43 7.81
CA THR A 5 -9.29 12.89 8.08
C THR A 5 -9.14 11.48 7.50
N THR A 6 -10.23 10.73 7.30
CA THR A 6 -10.25 9.39 6.71
C THR A 6 -10.08 9.42 5.21
N LYS A 7 -10.81 10.30 4.49
CA LYS A 7 -10.59 10.52 3.05
C LYS A 7 -9.12 10.78 2.73
N ASN A 8 -8.49 11.70 3.48
CA ASN A 8 -7.07 12.01 3.31
C ASN A 8 -6.16 10.79 3.59
N SER A 9 -6.54 9.92 4.54
CA SER A 9 -5.78 8.71 4.87
C SER A 9 -5.87 7.66 3.76
N ASP A 10 -7.05 7.45 3.20
CA ASP A 10 -7.24 6.49 2.11
C ASP A 10 -6.58 6.97 0.80
N TYR A 11 -6.60 8.28 0.51
CA TYR A 11 -5.81 8.84 -0.60
C TYR A 11 -4.30 8.66 -0.38
N LEU A 12 -3.81 8.89 0.84
CA LEU A 12 -2.41 8.62 1.20
C LEU A 12 -2.05 7.13 1.06
N GLY A 13 -2.94 6.24 1.49
CA GLY A 13 -2.76 4.79 1.38
C GLY A 13 -2.73 4.31 -0.07
N ALA A 14 -3.69 4.78 -0.89
CA ALA A 14 -3.71 4.48 -2.33
C ALA A 14 -2.49 5.05 -3.06
N GLY A 15 -2.09 6.28 -2.74
CA GLY A 15 -0.89 6.91 -3.30
C GLY A 15 0.39 6.16 -2.91
N ALA A 16 0.53 5.76 -1.64
CA ALA A 16 1.65 4.96 -1.17
C ALA A 16 1.73 3.60 -1.87
N GLY A 17 0.59 2.95 -2.12
CA GLY A 17 0.54 1.68 -2.85
C GLY A 17 0.91 1.83 -4.34
N ILE A 18 0.45 2.87 -5.01
CA ILE A 18 0.85 3.18 -6.40
C ILE A 18 2.35 3.49 -6.48
N LEU A 19 2.87 4.29 -5.55
CA LEU A 19 4.30 4.59 -5.48
C LEU A 19 5.14 3.33 -5.21
N CYS A 20 4.65 2.42 -4.36
CA CYS A 20 5.27 1.12 -4.12
C CYS A 20 5.32 0.28 -5.41
N ILE A 21 4.23 0.26 -6.19
CA ILE A 21 4.18 -0.41 -7.50
C ILE A 21 5.20 0.18 -8.48
N ILE A 22 5.26 1.51 -8.59
CA ILE A 22 6.22 2.20 -9.47
C ILE A 22 7.64 1.87 -9.04
N HIS A 23 7.92 1.88 -7.74
CA HIS A 23 9.20 1.50 -7.16
C HIS A 23 9.60 0.06 -7.53
N CYS A 24 8.66 -0.91 -7.44
CA CYS A 24 8.90 -2.30 -7.84
C CYS A 24 9.20 -2.47 -9.34
N ILE A 25 8.79 -1.54 -10.21
CA ILE A 25 9.11 -1.57 -11.65
C ILE A 25 10.49 -0.95 -11.92
N ILE A 26 10.84 0.12 -11.19
CA ILE A 26 12.10 0.83 -11.36
C ILE A 26 13.30 -0.03 -10.94
N THR A 27 13.18 -0.80 -9.85
CA THR A 27 14.26 -1.65 -9.33
C THR A 27 14.84 -2.63 -10.37
N PRO A 28 14.03 -3.51 -11.02
CA PRO A 28 14.55 -4.41 -12.05
C PRO A 28 15.00 -3.68 -13.32
N LEU A 29 14.36 -2.55 -13.67
CA LEU A 29 14.76 -1.74 -14.82
C LEU A 29 16.16 -1.12 -14.65
N LEU A 30 16.50 -0.65 -13.45
CA LEU A 30 17.85 -0.12 -13.18
C LEU A 30 18.93 -1.18 -13.39
N PHE A 31 18.63 -2.44 -13.05
CA PHE A 31 19.55 -3.55 -13.27
C PHE A 31 19.70 -3.91 -14.76
N MET A 32 18.63 -3.80 -15.55
CA MET A 32 18.67 -4.07 -17.00
C MET A 32 19.37 -2.97 -17.79
N ILE A 33 19.19 -1.70 -17.42
CA ILE A 33 19.73 -0.58 -18.19
C ILE A 33 21.25 -0.49 -18.03
N ASN A 34 21.75 -0.41 -16.79
CA ASN A 34 23.18 -0.20 -16.52
C ASN A 34 23.59 -0.84 -15.19
N ALA A 35 24.37 -1.91 -15.22
CA ALA A 35 24.93 -2.53 -14.00
C ALA A 35 25.81 -1.56 -13.18
N GLU A 36 26.41 -0.56 -13.83
CA GLU A 36 27.23 0.48 -13.20
C GLU A 36 26.39 1.52 -12.44
N LEU A 37 25.15 1.75 -12.86
CA LEU A 37 24.19 2.65 -12.19
C LEU A 37 23.54 1.97 -10.98
N ALA A 38 23.45 0.63 -11.01
CA ALA A 38 23.07 -0.24 -9.91
C ALA A 38 24.20 -0.38 -8.87
N THR A 39 24.78 0.74 -8.44
CA THR A 39 25.72 0.74 -7.31
C THR A 39 25.01 0.31 -6.03
N LYS A 40 25.79 -0.23 -5.07
CA LYS A 40 25.29 -0.58 -3.74
C LYS A 40 24.55 0.58 -3.06
N ASN A 41 24.99 1.82 -3.28
CA ASN A 41 24.39 3.00 -2.70
C ASN A 41 23.02 3.33 -3.33
N THR A 42 22.90 3.22 -4.65
CA THR A 42 21.61 3.39 -5.36
C THR A 42 20.60 2.34 -4.92
N LEU A 43 21.02 1.07 -4.86
CA LEU A 43 20.16 -0.04 -4.46
C LEU A 43 19.70 0.09 -2.99
N PHE A 44 20.62 0.50 -2.10
CA PHE A 44 20.30 0.77 -0.71
C PHE A 44 19.28 1.92 -0.55
N GLY A 45 19.46 3.01 -1.31
CA GLY A 45 18.49 4.12 -1.32
C GLY A 45 17.10 3.68 -1.77
N LEU A 46 17.03 2.83 -2.81
CA LEU A 46 15.78 2.31 -3.33
C LEU A 46 15.08 1.40 -2.30
N GLN A 47 15.83 0.54 -1.62
CA GLN A 47 15.31 -0.30 -0.53
C GLN A 47 14.77 0.53 0.66
N MET A 48 15.46 1.62 1.02
CA MET A 48 15.01 2.54 2.07
C MET A 48 13.69 3.22 1.72
N ILE A 49 13.49 3.59 0.44
CA ILE A 49 12.22 4.13 -0.05
C ILE A 49 11.09 3.10 0.09
N GLY A 50 11.35 1.83 -0.20
CA GLY A 50 10.40 0.74 0.00
C GLY A 50 9.92 0.62 1.44
N TYR A 51 10.83 0.70 2.42
CA TYR A 51 10.45 0.70 3.84
C TYR A 51 9.65 1.93 4.25
N LEU A 52 9.97 3.09 3.70
CA LEU A 52 9.22 4.31 3.96
C LEU A 52 7.77 4.17 3.49
N PHE A 53 7.54 3.59 2.30
CA PHE A 53 6.19 3.32 1.80
C PHE A 53 5.44 2.29 2.66
N LEU A 54 6.11 1.25 3.13
CA LEU A 54 5.53 0.27 4.05
C LEU A 54 5.04 0.93 5.36
N ILE A 55 5.83 1.83 5.94
CA ILE A 55 5.46 2.56 7.16
C ILE A 55 4.25 3.47 6.91
N ILE A 56 4.26 4.26 5.82
CA ILE A 56 3.13 5.12 5.45
C ILE A 56 1.86 4.28 5.23
N SER A 57 2.00 3.15 4.54
CA SER A 57 0.91 2.22 4.28
C SER A 57 0.30 1.67 5.58
N PHE A 58 1.14 1.35 6.58
CA PHE A 58 0.64 0.90 7.89
C PHE A 58 -0.24 1.95 8.57
N PHE A 59 0.21 3.21 8.61
CA PHE A 59 -0.57 4.29 9.20
C PHE A 59 -1.89 4.53 8.45
N ALA A 60 -1.85 4.46 7.12
CA ALA A 60 -3.05 4.58 6.29
C ALA A 60 -4.05 3.45 6.59
N VAL A 61 -3.58 2.20 6.60
CA VAL A 61 -4.36 1.00 6.93
C VAL A 61 -4.95 1.10 8.34
N TYR A 62 -4.14 1.43 9.34
CA TYR A 62 -4.58 1.53 10.73
C TYR A 62 -5.73 2.53 10.88
N LYS A 63 -5.58 3.70 10.27
CA LYS A 63 -6.59 4.75 10.32
C LYS A 63 -7.85 4.39 9.54
N SER A 64 -7.74 3.74 8.38
CA SER A 64 -8.89 3.27 7.61
C SER A 64 -9.63 2.12 8.32
N ALA A 65 -8.89 1.23 8.96
CA ALA A 65 -9.42 0.11 9.76
C ALA A 65 -10.15 0.55 11.04
N LEU A 66 -9.81 1.70 11.62
CA LEU A 66 -10.53 2.28 12.76
C LEU A 66 -11.89 2.87 12.36
N ASN A 67 -12.00 3.40 11.14
CA ASN A 67 -13.18 4.13 10.69
C ASN A 67 -14.13 3.29 9.82
N THR A 68 -13.70 2.12 9.35
CA THR A 68 -14.57 1.20 8.61
C THR A 68 -15.51 0.46 9.55
N THR A 69 -16.81 0.44 9.24
CA THR A 69 -17.84 -0.33 9.97
C THR A 69 -17.87 -1.80 9.53
N ASN A 70 -17.35 -2.11 8.35
CA ASN A 70 -17.32 -3.47 7.81
C ASN A 70 -16.12 -4.25 8.35
N LYS A 71 -16.41 -5.24 9.20
CA LYS A 71 -15.39 -6.12 9.80
C LYS A 71 -14.57 -6.88 8.74
N ILE A 72 -15.14 -7.20 7.59
CA ILE A 72 -14.45 -7.93 6.52
C ILE A 72 -13.37 -7.03 5.90
N VAL A 73 -13.72 -5.80 5.53
CA VAL A 73 -12.77 -4.82 4.97
C VAL A 73 -11.62 -4.56 5.94
N LYS A 74 -11.94 -4.45 7.23
CA LYS A 74 -10.94 -4.31 8.30
C LYS A 74 -9.95 -5.47 8.33
N VAL A 75 -10.44 -6.71 8.29
CA VAL A 75 -9.57 -7.91 8.28
C VAL A 75 -8.72 -7.93 7.01
N LEU A 76 -9.32 -7.65 5.84
CA LEU A 76 -8.60 -7.64 4.56
C LEU A 76 -7.44 -6.63 4.56
N PHE A 77 -7.64 -5.43 5.09
CA PHE A 77 -6.58 -4.43 5.20
C PHE A 77 -5.36 -4.97 5.98
N PHE A 78 -5.57 -5.55 7.15
CA PHE A 78 -4.47 -6.11 7.94
C PHE A 78 -3.84 -7.35 7.30
N VAL A 79 -4.64 -8.20 6.64
CA VAL A 79 -4.13 -9.39 5.95
C VAL A 79 -3.21 -9.00 4.79
N PHE A 80 -3.67 -8.14 3.88
CA PHE A 80 -2.86 -7.69 2.74
C PHE A 80 -1.66 -6.85 3.17
N TRP A 81 -1.79 -6.03 4.21
CA TRP A 81 -0.65 -5.28 4.75
C TRP A 81 0.40 -6.22 5.38
N SER A 82 -0.04 -7.22 6.17
CA SER A 82 0.89 -8.20 6.77
C SER A 82 1.57 -9.04 5.70
N PHE A 83 0.85 -9.38 4.62
CA PHE A 83 1.43 -10.08 3.48
C PHE A 83 2.48 -9.22 2.76
N LEU A 84 2.18 -7.94 2.52
CA LEU A 84 3.14 -6.98 1.95
C LEU A 84 4.40 -6.84 2.83
N LEU A 85 4.22 -6.72 4.15
CA LEU A 85 5.32 -6.68 5.12
C LEU A 85 6.19 -7.94 5.02
N PHE A 86 5.56 -9.12 5.03
CA PHE A 86 6.28 -10.39 4.93
C PHE A 86 7.10 -10.47 3.64
N LEU A 87 6.53 -10.07 2.50
CA LEU A 87 7.22 -10.09 1.21
C LEU A 87 8.44 -9.16 1.19
N ILE A 88 8.30 -7.93 1.67
CA ILE A 88 9.40 -6.94 1.72
C ILE A 88 10.50 -7.38 2.69
N LEU A 89 10.14 -7.92 3.86
CA LEU A 89 11.13 -8.46 4.80
C LEU A 89 11.84 -9.68 4.23
N ASN A 90 11.10 -10.58 3.58
CA ASN A 90 11.68 -11.76 2.96
C ASN A 90 12.69 -11.39 1.87
N GLU A 91 12.41 -10.38 1.06
CA GLU A 91 13.34 -9.85 0.06
C GLU A 91 14.61 -9.31 0.72
N SER A 92 14.48 -8.58 1.83
CA SER A 92 15.63 -8.00 2.53
C SER A 92 16.54 -9.01 3.22
N PHE A 93 15.95 -10.02 3.87
CA PHE A 93 16.72 -11.09 4.51
C PHE A 93 17.19 -12.15 3.50
N GLY A 94 16.64 -12.16 2.29
CA GLY A 94 16.99 -13.11 1.23
C GLY A 94 16.67 -14.56 1.57
N VAL A 95 15.71 -14.83 2.47
CA VAL A 95 15.41 -16.18 2.96
C VAL A 95 14.79 -17.03 1.86
N PHE A 96 13.85 -16.47 1.10
CA PHE A 96 13.23 -17.12 -0.06
C PHE A 96 13.30 -16.23 -1.29
N ARG A 97 13.65 -16.81 -2.45
CA ARG A 97 13.52 -16.14 -3.76
C ARG A 97 12.06 -16.17 -4.19
N ILE A 98 11.30 -15.18 -3.72
CA ILE A 98 9.91 -14.95 -4.13
C ILE A 98 9.91 -13.91 -5.25
N ALA A 99 9.07 -14.12 -6.28
CA ALA A 99 8.93 -13.16 -7.35
C ALA A 99 8.32 -11.84 -6.83
N GLU A 100 8.88 -10.70 -7.25
CA GLU A 100 8.37 -9.36 -6.92
C GLU A 100 6.91 -9.15 -7.37
N THR A 101 6.41 -9.99 -8.28
CA THR A 101 5.00 -10.02 -8.71
C THR A 101 4.04 -10.16 -7.53
N PHE A 102 4.40 -10.91 -6.48
CA PHE A 102 3.55 -11.04 -5.29
C PHE A 102 3.47 -9.73 -4.50
N THR A 103 4.58 -8.98 -4.40
CA THR A 103 4.62 -7.67 -3.75
C THR A 103 3.74 -6.69 -4.52
N PHE A 104 3.82 -6.70 -5.86
CA PHE A 104 2.95 -5.91 -6.74
C PHE A 104 1.46 -6.23 -6.52
N ILE A 105 1.09 -7.52 -6.53
CA ILE A 105 -0.31 -7.94 -6.31
C ILE A 105 -0.80 -7.45 -4.94
N SER A 106 0.01 -7.63 -3.89
CA SER A 106 -0.35 -7.20 -2.55
C SER A 106 -0.53 -5.68 -2.44
N ALA A 107 0.38 -4.89 -3.02
CA ALA A 107 0.30 -3.43 -3.04
C ALA A 107 -0.91 -2.93 -3.85
N PHE A 108 -1.23 -3.59 -4.97
CA PHE A 108 -2.40 -3.30 -5.78
C PHE A 108 -3.69 -3.60 -5.03
N SER A 109 -3.81 -4.78 -4.40
CA SER A 109 -4.97 -5.14 -3.59
C SER A 109 -5.20 -4.17 -2.44
N LEU A 110 -4.13 -3.72 -1.77
CA LEU A 110 -4.23 -2.73 -0.69
C LEU A 110 -4.70 -1.36 -1.22
N SER A 111 -4.17 -0.92 -2.36
CA SER A 111 -4.62 0.31 -3.04
C SER A 111 -6.10 0.23 -3.43
N ALA A 112 -6.52 -0.90 -4.00
CA ALA A 112 -7.90 -1.15 -4.37
C ALA A 112 -8.82 -1.16 -3.14
N LEU A 113 -8.39 -1.71 -2.01
CA LEU A 113 -9.14 -1.67 -0.76
C LEU A 113 -9.29 -0.26 -0.19
N HIS A 114 -8.26 0.59 -0.29
CA HIS A 114 -8.37 2.01 0.07
C HIS A 114 -9.37 2.75 -0.81
N ILE A 115 -9.35 2.52 -2.12
CA ILE A 115 -10.32 3.08 -3.06
C ILE A 115 -11.73 2.54 -2.80
N TYR A 116 -11.86 1.26 -2.48
CA TYR A 116 -13.13 0.65 -2.12
C TYR A 116 -13.70 1.27 -0.84
N ASN A 117 -12.87 1.47 0.18
CA ASN A 117 -13.26 2.12 1.44
C ASN A 117 -13.64 3.60 1.26
N LEU A 118 -13.02 4.29 0.28
CA LEU A 118 -13.41 5.65 -0.14
C LEU A 118 -14.79 5.71 -0.80
N ASN A 119 -15.10 4.74 -1.66
CA ASN A 119 -16.33 4.73 -2.46
C ASN A 119 -17.53 4.17 -1.70
N TYR A 120 -17.35 3.13 -0.88
CA TYR A 120 -18.41 2.51 -0.09
C TYR A 120 -18.48 3.12 1.31
N CYS A 121 -18.74 4.43 1.36
CA CYS A 121 -18.79 5.25 2.57
C CYS A 121 -19.31 4.54 3.83
N GLN A 122 -18.69 4.92 4.94
CA GLN A 122 -18.84 4.51 6.33
C GLN A 122 -20.24 4.84 6.90
N CYS A 123 -21.30 4.41 6.23
CA CYS A 123 -22.67 4.77 6.56
C CYS A 123 -23.16 3.96 7.77
N ALA A 124 -23.04 4.58 8.95
CA ALA A 124 -23.88 4.30 10.09
C ALA A 124 -25.13 5.21 10.13
N ASP A 125 -25.32 6.08 9.13
CA ASP A 125 -26.40 7.06 9.10
C ASP A 125 -26.99 7.17 7.69
N GLU A 126 -28.32 7.29 7.63
CA GLU A 126 -29.19 6.84 6.53
C GLU A 126 -29.20 7.82 5.33
N ASN A 127 -28.43 8.89 5.41
CA ASN A 127 -28.47 10.03 4.48
C ASN A 127 -27.17 10.28 3.71
N CYS A 128 -26.15 9.42 3.82
CA CYS A 128 -24.82 9.71 3.26
C CYS A 128 -24.55 8.99 1.92
N CYS A 129 -25.44 9.16 0.94
CA CYS A 129 -25.16 8.95 -0.50
C CYS A 129 -26.31 9.57 -1.31
N VAL A 130 -26.59 10.87 -1.17
CA VAL A 130 -27.32 11.57 -2.24
C VAL A 130 -26.27 11.94 -3.28
N SER A 131 -26.27 11.21 -4.38
CA SER A 131 -25.62 11.61 -5.61
C SER A 131 -26.29 12.90 -6.08
N ASP A 132 -25.69 14.05 -5.81
CA ASP A 132 -26.06 15.27 -6.52
C ASP A 132 -25.43 15.22 -7.92
N GLN A 133 -26.31 14.89 -8.86
CA GLN A 133 -26.42 15.23 -10.29
C GLN A 133 -25.16 15.55 -11.10
#